data_AF-A0A350DFI3-F1
#
_entry.id   AF-A0A350DFI3-F1
#
_cell.length_a   1.000
_cell.length_b   1.000
_cell.length_c   1.000
_cell.angle_alpha   90.00
_cell.angle_beta   90.00
_cell.angle_gamma   90.00
#
_symmetry.space_group_name_H-M   'P 1'
#
loop_
_entity.id
_entity.type
_entity.pdbx_description
1 polymer ?
#
loop_
_entity_poly.entity_id
_entity_poly.type
_entity_poly.pdbx_seq_one_letter_code
_entity_poly.pdbx_strand_id
1 'polypeptide(L)'
;LPDVIPDALRQRFQLPGLHASLQLLHQPPPDVDLEQLAHGLHPATRRLALEELLAHQLSLREVRLRIQADGAPELPSGRSLQTRFLAQLPFTLTGAQRRVLEEIALDLARPAPMLRLVQGDV
;
A
#
# COMPACT_ATOMS: atom_id res chain seq x y z
N LEU A 1 8.42 -10.96 -25.51
CA LEU A 1 8.33 -10.67 -24.06
C LEU A 1 7.15 -11.47 -23.49
N PRO A 2 7.35 -12.28 -22.45
CA PRO A 2 6.25 -12.96 -21.77
C PRO A 2 5.38 -11.95 -21.02
N ASP A 3 4.07 -12.20 -20.92
CA ASP A 3 3.17 -11.38 -20.10
C ASP A 3 3.14 -11.94 -18.68
N VAL A 4 3.56 -11.14 -17.70
CA VAL A 4 3.67 -11.55 -16.29
C VAL A 4 2.33 -11.49 -15.57
N ILE A 5 1.34 -10.77 -16.10
CA ILE A 5 -0.01 -10.75 -15.54
C ILE A 5 -0.81 -11.93 -16.12
N PRO A 6 -1.35 -12.83 -15.27
CA PRO A 6 -2.17 -13.95 -15.72
C PRO A 6 -3.34 -13.52 -16.60
N ASP A 7 -3.66 -14.33 -17.62
CA ASP A 7 -4.72 -14.03 -18.59
C ASP A 7 -6.08 -13.75 -17.96
N ALA A 8 -6.43 -14.49 -16.91
CA ALA A 8 -7.68 -14.28 -16.17
C ALA A 8 -7.77 -12.85 -15.57
N LEU A 9 -6.65 -12.32 -15.07
CA LEU A 9 -6.60 -10.94 -14.55
C LEU A 9 -6.59 -9.93 -15.69
N ARG A 10 -5.88 -10.20 -16.79
CA ARG A 10 -5.90 -9.32 -17.96
C ARG A 10 -7.30 -9.16 -18.52
N GLN A 11 -8.03 -10.26 -18.68
CA GLN A 11 -9.42 -10.25 -19.15
C GLN A 11 -10.35 -9.53 -18.18
N ARG A 12 -10.23 -9.82 -16.88
CA ARG A 12 -11.06 -9.18 -15.85
C ARG A 12 -10.89 -7.67 -15.80
N PHE A 13 -9.66 -7.17 -15.97
CA PHE A 13 -9.34 -5.74 -15.91
C PHE A 13 -9.21 -5.07 -17.28
N GLN A 14 -9.55 -5.79 -18.36
CA GLN A 14 -9.49 -5.32 -19.75
C GLN A 14 -8.12 -4.73 -20.13
N LEU A 15 -7.08 -5.43 -19.68
CA LEU A 15 -5.70 -5.00 -19.83
C LEU A 15 -5.14 -5.51 -21.17
N PRO A 16 -4.63 -4.63 -22.05
CA PRO A 16 -3.94 -5.07 -23.26
C PRO A 16 -2.68 -5.87 -22.93
N GLY A 17 -2.23 -6.68 -23.88
CA GLY A 17 -1.00 -7.45 -23.73
C GLY A 17 0.22 -6.56 -23.63
N LEU A 18 1.22 -6.99 -22.84
CA LEU A 18 2.44 -6.21 -22.61
C LEU A 18 3.14 -5.82 -23.92
N HIS A 19 3.37 -6.79 -24.81
CA HIS A 19 4.08 -6.54 -26.07
C HIS A 19 3.36 -5.52 -26.97
N ALA A 20 2.05 -5.67 -27.13
CA ALA A 20 1.23 -4.75 -27.92
C ALA A 20 1.19 -3.35 -27.30
N SER A 21 1.13 -3.27 -25.96
CA SER A 21 1.16 -1.99 -25.25
C SER A 21 2.48 -1.26 -25.46
N LEU A 22 3.61 -1.96 -25.33
CA LEU A 22 4.93 -1.38 -25.58
C LEU A 22 5.07 -0.93 -27.03
N GLN A 23 4.67 -1.75 -28.00
CA GLN A 23 4.74 -1.38 -29.41
C GLN A 23 3.94 -0.12 -29.71
N LEU A 24 2.68 -0.05 -29.25
CA LEU A 24 1.83 1.12 -29.47
C LEU A 24 2.41 2.39 -28.84
N LEU A 25 2.99 2.30 -27.64
CA LEU A 25 3.55 3.48 -26.97
C LEU A 25 4.85 3.97 -27.62
N HIS A 26 5.66 3.08 -28.18
CA HIS A 26 6.92 3.44 -28.86
C HIS A 26 6.72 3.80 -30.34
N GLN A 27 5.74 3.19 -31.00
CA GLN A 27 5.38 3.40 -32.40
C GLN A 27 3.85 3.55 -32.50
N PRO A 28 3.30 4.71 -32.09
CA PRO A 28 1.87 4.93 -32.11
C PRO A 28 1.37 4.99 -33.55
N PRO A 29 0.31 4.23 -33.91
CA PRO A 29 -0.23 4.28 -35.26
C PRO A 29 -0.92 5.63 -35.53
N PRO A 30 -1.12 6.04 -36.79
CA PRO A 30 -1.62 7.38 -37.13
C PRO A 30 -3.02 7.70 -36.59
N ASP A 31 -3.83 6.68 -36.33
CA ASP A 31 -5.21 6.76 -35.85
C ASP A 31 -5.33 6.72 -34.32
N VAL A 32 -4.19 6.63 -33.60
CA VAL A 32 -4.19 6.61 -32.14
C VAL A 32 -4.66 7.95 -31.58
N ASP A 33 -5.42 7.88 -30.49
CA ASP A 33 -5.80 9.07 -29.73
C ASP A 33 -4.58 9.61 -28.95
N LEU A 34 -3.94 10.63 -29.51
CA LEU A 34 -2.76 11.27 -28.93
C LEU A 34 -3.08 12.01 -27.63
N GLU A 35 -4.30 12.52 -27.44
CA GLU A 35 -4.70 13.19 -26.19
C GLU A 35 -4.76 12.17 -25.04
N GLN A 36 -5.35 10.99 -25.30
CA GLN A 36 -5.34 9.91 -24.32
C GLN A 36 -3.93 9.45 -23.94
N LEU A 37 -3.00 9.41 -24.89
CA LEU A 37 -1.61 9.08 -24.62
C LEU A 37 -0.94 10.16 -23.76
N ALA A 38 -1.10 11.43 -24.14
CA ALA A 38 -0.52 12.57 -23.42
C ALA A 38 -1.02 12.69 -21.98
N HIS A 39 -2.25 12.27 -21.71
CA HIS A 39 -2.87 12.33 -20.38
C HIS A 39 -2.78 11.00 -19.62
N GLY A 40 -2.10 9.99 -20.17
CA GLY A 40 -1.94 8.68 -19.55
C GLY A 40 -3.23 7.87 -19.41
N LEU A 41 -4.27 8.23 -20.16
CA LEU A 41 -5.60 7.61 -20.14
C LEU A 41 -5.68 6.38 -21.06
N HIS A 42 -4.79 6.31 -22.06
CA HIS A 42 -4.79 5.22 -23.03
C HIS A 42 -4.58 3.85 -22.33
N PRO A 43 -5.30 2.79 -22.73
CA PRO A 43 -5.21 1.47 -22.10
C PRO A 43 -3.78 0.90 -22.02
N ALA A 44 -2.96 1.16 -23.04
CA ALA A 44 -1.56 0.75 -23.06
C ALA A 44 -0.74 1.44 -21.93
N THR A 45 -0.96 2.73 -21.68
CA THR A 45 -0.28 3.45 -20.59
C THR A 45 -0.78 2.98 -19.23
N ARG A 46 -2.11 2.86 -19.07
CA ARG A 46 -2.73 2.36 -17.84
C ARG A 46 -2.28 0.94 -17.50
N ARG A 47 -2.07 0.09 -18.50
CA ARG A 47 -1.53 -1.27 -18.33
C ARG A 47 -0.16 -1.25 -17.66
N LEU A 48 0.76 -0.41 -18.14
CA LEU A 48 2.11 -0.31 -17.61
C LEU A 48 2.11 0.30 -16.21
N ALA A 49 1.35 1.38 -16.00
CA ALA A 49 1.20 1.99 -14.68
C ALA A 49 0.63 0.99 -13.65
N LEU A 50 -0.35 0.17 -14.05
CA LEU A 50 -0.89 -0.88 -13.20
C LEU A 50 0.15 -1.98 -12.93
N GLU A 51 0.92 -2.40 -13.93
CA GLU A 51 1.98 -3.40 -13.76
C GLU A 51 3.00 -2.95 -12.72
N GLU A 52 3.51 -1.72 -12.87
CA GLU A 52 4.52 -1.15 -12.00
C GLU A 52 3.98 -0.99 -10.58
N LEU A 53 2.77 -0.44 -10.43
CA LEU A 53 2.14 -0.30 -9.12
C LEU A 53 1.90 -1.66 -8.47
N LEU A 54 1.44 -2.67 -9.22
CA LEU A 54 1.24 -4.02 -8.71
C LEU A 54 2.57 -4.63 -8.26
N ALA A 55 3.62 -4.55 -9.08
CA ALA A 55 4.95 -5.05 -8.74
C ALA A 55 5.49 -4.38 -7.46
N HIS A 56 5.32 -3.07 -7.34
CA HIS A 56 5.69 -2.31 -6.15
C HIS A 56 4.91 -2.77 -4.91
N GLN A 57 3.58 -2.91 -5.02
CA GLN A 57 2.74 -3.37 -3.90
C GLN A 57 3.06 -4.81 -3.48
N LEU A 58 3.37 -5.69 -4.44
CA LEU A 58 3.80 -7.06 -4.15
C LEU A 58 5.14 -7.08 -3.41
N SER A 59 6.12 -6.29 -3.86
CA SER A 59 7.42 -6.14 -3.19
C SER A 59 7.26 -5.65 -1.74
N LEU A 60 6.46 -4.61 -1.50
CA LEU A 60 6.16 -4.14 -0.15
C LEU A 60 5.45 -5.19 0.70
N ARG A 61 4.55 -5.97 0.10
CA ARG A 61 3.86 -7.06 0.79
C ARG A 61 4.83 -8.17 1.18
N GLU A 62 5.76 -8.54 0.31
CA GLU A 62 6.80 -9.55 0.61
C GLU A 62 7.69 -9.09 1.77
N VAL A 63 8.13 -7.83 1.77
CA VAL A 63 8.88 -7.24 2.89
C VAL A 63 8.07 -7.31 4.18
N ARG A 64 6.79 -6.94 4.14
CA ARG A 64 5.90 -7.02 5.30
C ARG A 64 5.76 -8.44 5.83
N LEU A 65 5.55 -9.43 4.95
CA LEU A 65 5.43 -10.83 5.33
C LEU A 65 6.71 -11.36 5.97
N ARG A 66 7.88 -10.94 5.46
CA ARG A 66 9.18 -11.29 6.03
C ARG A 66 9.33 -10.74 7.45
N ILE A 67 9.06 -9.46 7.64
CA ILE A 67 9.11 -8.83 8.98
C ILE A 67 8.13 -9.53 9.94
N GLN A 68 6.93 -9.87 9.49
CA GLN A 68 5.96 -10.58 10.32
C GLN A 68 6.42 -11.99 10.69
N ALA A 69 7.18 -12.66 9.82
CA ALA A 69 7.72 -13.99 10.07
C ALA A 69 8.86 -14.00 11.10
N ASP A 70 9.61 -12.90 11.24
CA ASP A 70 10.65 -12.76 12.27
C ASP A 70 10.08 -12.82 13.70
N GLY A 71 8.78 -12.49 13.85
CA GLY A 71 8.08 -12.45 15.13
C GLY A 71 8.50 -11.27 16.01
N ALA A 72 7.78 -11.05 17.11
CA ALA A 72 8.14 -10.08 18.13
C ALA A 72 7.66 -10.53 19.51
N PRO A 73 8.34 -10.14 20.60
CA PRO A 73 7.79 -10.29 21.94
C PRO A 73 6.47 -9.54 22.08
N GLU A 74 5.47 -10.19 22.67
CA GLU A 74 4.23 -9.53 23.04
C GLU A 74 4.48 -8.52 24.16
N LEU A 75 3.98 -7.31 23.98
CA LEU A 75 4.00 -6.26 25.00
C LEU A 75 2.58 -6.06 25.52
N PRO A 76 2.13 -6.82 26.54
CA PRO A 76 0.79 -6.68 27.08
C PRO A 76 0.59 -5.27 27.64
N SER A 77 -0.64 -4.77 27.52
CA SER A 77 -0.94 -3.37 27.83
C SER A 77 -0.57 -3.01 29.28
N GLY A 78 0.37 -2.08 29.44
CA GLY A 78 0.72 -1.46 30.72
C GLY A 78 -0.33 -0.46 31.19
N ARG A 79 -1.61 -0.85 31.24
CA ARG A 79 -2.76 0.05 31.49
C ARG A 79 -2.57 0.92 32.72
N SER A 80 -1.97 0.40 33.78
CA SER A 80 -1.69 1.18 35.00
C SER A 80 -0.68 2.32 34.73
N LEU A 81 0.42 2.04 34.02
CA LEU A 81 1.42 3.04 33.64
C LEU A 81 0.83 4.08 32.68
N GLN A 82 0.07 3.62 31.69
CA GLN A 82 -0.60 4.49 30.73
C GLN A 82 -1.57 5.45 31.42
N THR A 83 -2.44 4.95 32.30
CA THR A 83 -3.40 5.78 33.04
C THR A 83 -2.69 6.83 33.90
N ARG A 84 -1.62 6.45 34.61
CA ARG A 84 -0.84 7.40 35.42
C ARG A 84 -0.17 8.48 34.59
N PHE A 85 0.33 8.14 33.40
CA PHE A 85 0.96 9.11 32.50
C PHE A 85 -0.06 10.08 31.92
N LEU A 86 -1.19 9.56 31.43
CA LEU A 86 -2.25 10.39 30.87
C LEU A 86 -2.85 11.36 31.88
N ALA A 87 -2.94 10.95 33.16
CA ALA A 87 -3.42 11.82 34.24
C ALA A 87 -2.48 13.00 34.56
N GLN A 88 -1.22 12.96 34.11
CA GLN A 88 -0.24 14.04 34.33
C GLN A 88 -0.21 15.07 33.21
N LEU A 89 -0.90 14.81 32.08
CA LEU A 89 -0.89 15.73 30.96
C LEU A 89 -1.77 16.97 31.26
N PRO A 90 -1.30 18.19 30.97
CA PRO A 90 -2.07 19.41 31.21
C PRO A 90 -3.18 19.66 30.16
N PHE A 91 -3.58 18.62 29.43
CA PHE A 91 -4.58 18.66 28.38
C PHE A 91 -5.30 17.32 28.29
N THR A 92 -6.50 17.34 27.71
CA THR A 92 -7.22 16.11 27.37
C THR A 92 -6.84 15.67 25.96
N LEU A 93 -6.64 14.37 25.78
CA LEU A 93 -6.40 13.82 24.45
C LEU A 93 -7.55 14.13 23.49
N THR A 94 -7.24 14.29 22.21
CA THR A 94 -8.27 14.29 21.17
C THR A 94 -8.85 12.89 20.96
N GLY A 95 -9.99 12.79 20.28
CA GLY A 95 -10.55 11.50 19.88
C GLY A 95 -9.59 10.69 19.00
N ALA A 96 -8.87 11.36 18.10
CA ALA A 96 -7.88 10.72 17.24
C ALA A 96 -6.68 10.18 18.04
N GLN A 97 -6.17 10.94 19.01
CA GLN A 97 -5.07 10.50 19.87
C GLN A 97 -5.46 9.27 20.70
N ARG A 98 -6.66 9.25 21.30
CA ARG A 98 -7.16 8.07 22.04
C ARG A 98 -7.23 6.83 21.16
N ARG A 99 -7.84 6.96 19.98
CA ARG A 99 -7.96 5.86 19.00
C ARG A 99 -6.59 5.31 18.59
N VAL A 100 -5.62 6.17 18.28
CA VAL A 100 -4.27 5.73 17.89
C VAL A 100 -3.55 5.02 19.03
N LEU A 101 -3.71 5.47 20.28
CA LEU A 101 -3.13 4.78 21.44
C LEU A 101 -3.73 3.37 21.62
N GLU A 102 -5.03 3.20 21.42
CA GLU A 102 -5.68 1.89 21.45
C GLU A 102 -5.20 0.98 20.31
N GLU A 103 -5.12 1.50 19.09
CA GLU A 103 -4.60 0.78 17.93
C GLU A 103 -3.14 0.31 18.15
N ILE A 104 -2.27 1.17 18.70
CA ILE A 104 -0.89 0.81 19.05
C ILE A 104 -0.86 -0.27 20.14
N ALA A 105 -1.66 -0.11 21.20
CA ALA A 105 -1.69 -1.09 22.29
C ALA A 105 -2.15 -2.47 21.81
N LEU A 106 -3.13 -2.53 20.90
CA LEU A 106 -3.57 -3.77 20.27
C LEU A 106 -2.48 -4.37 19.37
N ASP A 107 -1.80 -3.53 18.59
CA ASP A 107 -0.75 -4.00 17.68
C ASP A 107 0.46 -4.57 18.45
N LEU A 108 0.89 -3.92 19.54
CA LEU A 108 2.00 -4.32 20.41
C LEU A 108 1.71 -5.57 21.24
N ALA A 109 0.44 -5.88 21.49
CA ALA A 109 0.04 -7.09 22.22
C ALA A 109 0.10 -8.36 21.36
N ARG A 110 0.43 -8.28 20.07
CA ARG A 110 0.53 -9.43 19.17
C ARG A 110 1.97 -9.96 19.10
N PRO A 111 2.16 -11.26 18.80
CA PRO A 111 3.49 -11.86 18.65
C PRO A 111 4.18 -11.52 17.30
N ALA A 112 3.81 -10.40 16.69
CA ALA A 112 4.31 -9.95 15.39
C ALA A 112 4.71 -8.46 15.48
N PRO A 113 5.77 -8.03 14.78
CA PRO A 113 6.20 -6.64 14.83
C PRO A 113 5.07 -5.67 14.41
N MET A 114 4.85 -4.62 15.20
CA MET A 114 3.95 -3.54 14.83
C MET A 114 4.54 -2.73 13.67
N LEU A 115 3.84 -2.70 12.53
CA LEU A 115 4.23 -1.93 11.34
C LEU A 115 3.24 -0.80 11.10
N ARG A 116 3.34 0.25 11.91
CA ARG A 116 2.43 1.40 11.89
C ARG A 116 3.18 2.71 11.67
N LEU A 117 2.68 3.52 10.75
CA LEU A 117 3.06 4.93 10.62
C LEU A 117 2.00 5.76 11.34
N VAL A 118 2.41 6.51 12.36
CA VAL A 118 1.54 7.49 13.04
C VAL A 118 1.72 8.83 12.34
N GLN A 119 0.66 9.37 11.76
CA GLN A 119 0.66 10.68 11.11
C GLN A 119 -0.33 11.61 11.81
N GLY A 120 0.08 12.86 11.99
CA GLY A 120 -0.76 13.95 12.43
C GLY A 120 -0.22 15.23 11.83
N ASP A 121 -1.12 16.16 11.54
CA ASP A 121 -0.74 17.53 11.19
C ASP A 121 -0.33 18.27 12.47
N VAL A 122 0.53 19.29 12.32
CA VAL A 122 1.09 20.09 13.43
C VAL A 122 0.11 21.15 13.93
#